data_AF-A0A1E9VMU1-F1
#
_entry.id   AF-A0A1E9VMU1-F1
#
_cell.length_a   1.000
_cell.length_b   1.000
_cell.length_c   1.000
_cell.angle_alpha   90.00
_cell.angle_beta   90.00
_cell.angle_gamma   90.00
#
_symmetry.space_group_name_H-M   'P 1'
#
loop_
_entity.id
_entity.type
_entity.pdbx_description
1 polymer ?
#
loop_
_entity_poly.entity_id
_entity_poly.type
_entity_poly.pdbx_seq_one_letter_code
_entity_poly.pdbx_strand_id
1 'polypeptide(L)'
;MQPKETFTIKELSELFEISRQAISKHVDKLDPSLLAKNERGYKVVLRSGVLQLASNLGNQRLLYRLHEYEQENDKNVYISSKNVIVNELLDKLREENEFLREQLSLKEQNNSNMQKLLDQQQQLTLQANQQIEKLQEQLQLAYTEETPEDESTTILSEETESIEKHTKKKKQKWWQLWK
;
A
#
# COMPACT_ATOMS: atom_id res chain seq x y z
N MET A 1 -25.88 12.03 18.48
CA MET A 1 -25.76 13.44 18.02
C MET A 1 -26.03 13.47 16.53
N GLN A 2 -26.87 14.39 16.04
CA GLN A 2 -27.04 14.57 14.59
C GLN A 2 -25.69 14.94 13.96
N PRO A 3 -25.42 14.48 12.73
CA PRO A 3 -24.19 14.86 12.05
C PRO A 3 -24.26 16.34 11.73
N LYS A 4 -23.31 17.09 12.24
CA LYS A 4 -23.12 18.45 11.79
C LYS A 4 -22.57 18.40 10.36
N GLU A 5 -23.35 18.84 9.39
CA GLU A 5 -22.97 18.82 7.97
C GLU A 5 -21.81 19.77 7.63
N THR A 6 -21.61 20.80 8.47
CA THR A 6 -20.58 21.83 8.28
C THR A 6 -19.79 22.11 9.56
N PHE A 7 -18.49 22.38 9.41
CA PHE A 7 -17.56 22.60 10.50
C PHE A 7 -16.89 23.96 10.39
N THR A 8 -16.84 24.69 11.50
CA THR A 8 -16.08 25.94 11.59
C THR A 8 -14.59 25.67 11.80
N ILE A 9 -13.74 26.65 11.47
CA ILE A 9 -12.28 26.58 11.72
C ILE A 9 -11.97 26.30 13.20
N LYS A 10 -12.79 26.82 14.12
CA LYS A 10 -12.65 26.55 15.55
C LYS A 10 -12.87 25.07 15.87
N GLU A 11 -13.95 24.49 15.38
CA GLU A 11 -14.28 23.08 15.62
C GLU A 11 -13.26 22.15 14.97
N LEU A 12 -12.78 22.51 13.78
CA LEU A 12 -11.71 21.75 13.11
C LEU A 12 -10.40 21.82 13.91
N SER A 13 -10.05 22.98 14.47
CA SER A 13 -8.87 23.12 15.33
C SER A 13 -8.94 22.21 16.55
N GLU A 14 -10.11 22.09 17.17
CA GLU A 14 -10.34 21.17 18.29
C GLU A 14 -10.33 19.71 17.83
N LEU A 15 -10.93 19.40 16.68
CA LEU A 15 -11.03 18.03 16.14
C LEU A 15 -9.67 17.47 15.72
N PHE A 16 -8.84 18.28 15.08
CA PHE A 16 -7.52 17.91 14.56
C PHE A 16 -6.38 18.17 15.55
N GLU A 17 -6.69 18.72 16.74
CA GLU A 17 -5.70 19.04 17.78
C GLU A 17 -4.55 19.93 17.27
N ILE A 18 -4.83 20.80 16.29
CA ILE A 18 -3.86 21.77 15.73
C ILE A 18 -4.43 23.18 15.79
N SER A 19 -3.55 24.19 15.72
CA SER A 19 -3.98 25.59 15.87
C SER A 19 -4.97 26.03 14.79
N ARG A 20 -5.86 26.97 15.13
CA ARG A 20 -6.82 27.56 14.17
C ARG A 20 -6.13 28.15 12.94
N GLN A 21 -4.95 28.74 13.13
CA GLN A 21 -4.16 29.30 12.03
C GLN A 21 -3.61 28.19 11.12
N ALA A 22 -3.13 27.08 11.68
CA ALA A 22 -2.69 25.93 10.90
C ALA A 22 -3.85 25.34 10.10
N ILE A 23 -5.02 25.12 10.73
CA ILE A 23 -6.22 24.66 10.04
C ILE A 23 -6.61 25.61 8.91
N SER A 24 -6.63 26.92 9.15
CA SER A 24 -6.98 27.89 8.10
C SER A 24 -6.11 27.72 6.87
N LYS A 25 -4.79 27.56 7.03
CA LYS A 25 -3.87 27.34 5.90
C LYS A 25 -4.18 26.07 5.10
N HIS A 26 -4.64 25.01 5.75
CA HIS A 26 -5.06 23.79 5.04
C HIS A 26 -6.43 23.96 4.39
N VAL A 27 -7.35 24.67 5.05
CA VAL A 27 -8.70 24.99 4.52
C VAL A 27 -8.63 25.89 3.30
N ASP A 28 -7.67 26.80 3.23
CA ASP A 28 -7.47 27.70 2.08
C ASP A 28 -6.90 26.98 0.85
N LYS A 29 -6.35 25.76 1.03
CA LYS A 29 -5.91 24.87 -0.05
C LYS A 29 -6.99 23.91 -0.54
N LEU A 30 -8.15 23.85 0.14
CA LEU A 30 -9.26 23.01 -0.30
C LEU A 30 -9.93 23.60 -1.54
N ASP A 31 -10.57 22.73 -2.30
CA ASP A 31 -11.45 23.13 -3.40
C ASP A 31 -12.59 24.02 -2.87
N PRO A 32 -12.88 25.17 -3.52
CA PRO A 32 -14.01 26.03 -3.16
C PRO A 32 -15.36 25.32 -3.05
N SER A 33 -15.57 24.23 -3.81
CA SER A 33 -16.80 23.41 -3.75
C SER A 33 -17.00 22.70 -2.41
N LEU A 34 -15.94 22.54 -1.62
CA LEU A 34 -15.95 21.90 -0.30
C LEU A 34 -16.10 22.91 0.84
N LEU A 35 -16.34 24.18 0.48
CA LEU A 35 -16.48 25.29 1.40
C LEU A 35 -17.87 25.91 1.23
N ALA A 36 -18.47 26.30 2.35
CA ALA A 36 -19.73 27.02 2.37
C ALA A 36 -19.64 28.24 3.29
N LYS A 37 -20.67 29.07 3.25
CA LYS A 37 -20.89 30.12 4.24
C LYS A 37 -22.08 29.74 5.10
N ASN A 38 -21.96 29.90 6.41
CA ASN A 38 -23.11 29.73 7.29
C ASN A 38 -24.06 30.95 7.21
N GLU A 39 -25.20 30.89 7.90
CA GLU A 39 -26.20 31.96 7.96
C GLU A 39 -25.63 33.31 8.43
N ARG A 40 -24.53 33.28 9.18
CA ARG A 40 -23.83 34.46 9.70
C ARG A 40 -22.70 34.95 8.79
N GLY A 41 -22.53 34.33 7.61
CA GLY A 41 -21.52 34.69 6.61
C GLY A 41 -20.10 34.16 6.88
N TYR A 42 -19.88 33.37 7.93
CA TYR A 42 -18.59 32.77 8.23
C TYR A 42 -18.29 31.58 7.31
N LYS A 43 -17.03 31.46 6.88
CA LYS A 43 -16.51 30.33 6.13
C LYS A 43 -16.59 29.06 6.98
N VAL A 44 -17.28 28.06 6.47
CA VAL A 44 -17.40 26.72 7.05
C VAL A 44 -16.97 25.68 6.02
N VAL A 45 -16.48 24.55 6.51
CA VAL A 45 -16.00 23.44 5.70
C VAL A 45 -17.08 22.37 5.69
N LEU A 46 -17.47 21.90 4.50
CA LEU A 46 -18.40 20.77 4.40
C LEU A 46 -17.74 19.50 4.93
N ARG A 47 -18.56 18.53 5.34
CA ARG A 47 -18.09 17.22 5.80
C ARG A 47 -17.09 16.56 4.82
N SER A 48 -17.35 16.62 3.52
CA SER A 48 -16.43 16.13 2.47
C SER A 48 -15.07 16.83 2.50
N GLY A 49 -15.06 18.15 2.74
CA GLY A 49 -13.82 18.91 2.96
C GLY A 49 -13.07 18.48 4.22
N VAL A 50 -13.77 18.08 5.29
CA VAL A 50 -13.15 17.55 6.51
C VAL A 50 -12.46 16.20 6.26
N LEU A 51 -13.06 15.33 5.45
CA LEU A 51 -12.42 14.07 5.04
C LEU A 51 -11.14 14.32 4.25
N GLN A 52 -11.19 15.26 3.30
CA GLN A 52 -10.00 15.61 2.52
C GLN A 52 -8.90 16.23 3.40
N LEU A 53 -9.27 17.07 4.38
CA LEU A 53 -8.33 17.59 5.37
C LEU A 53 -7.69 16.47 6.20
N ALA A 54 -8.49 15.49 6.65
CA ALA A 54 -7.99 14.37 7.43
C ALA A 54 -7.04 13.48 6.62
N SER A 55 -7.33 13.27 5.34
CA SER A 55 -6.42 12.61 4.41
C SER A 55 -5.10 13.38 4.25
N ASN A 56 -5.18 14.69 3.97
CA ASN A 56 -4.01 15.55 3.76
C ASN A 56 -3.13 15.69 5.02
N LEU A 57 -3.73 15.65 6.21
CA LEU A 57 -3.04 15.76 7.49
C LEU A 57 -2.59 14.40 8.04
N GLY A 58 -2.89 13.29 7.36
CA GLY A 58 -2.53 11.94 7.79
C GLY A 58 -3.27 11.47 9.05
N ASN A 59 -4.45 12.04 9.36
CA ASN A 59 -5.21 11.68 10.56
C ASN A 59 -6.13 10.48 10.31
N GLN A 60 -5.52 9.30 10.24
CA GLN A 60 -6.21 8.02 9.97
C GLN A 60 -7.29 7.69 11.01
N ARG A 61 -7.06 8.04 12.28
CA ARG A 61 -8.04 7.83 13.37
C ARG A 61 -9.33 8.62 13.13
N LEU A 62 -9.21 9.87 12.68
CA LEU A 62 -10.37 10.66 12.30
C LEU A 62 -11.04 10.08 11.06
N LEU A 63 -10.30 9.72 10.01
CA LEU A 63 -10.87 9.10 8.81
C LEU A 63 -11.74 7.87 9.14
N TYR A 64 -11.24 6.98 10.00
CA TYR A 64 -11.98 5.80 10.43
C TYR A 64 -13.31 6.17 11.12
N ARG A 65 -13.26 7.09 12.09
CA ARG A 65 -14.45 7.57 12.81
C ARG A 65 -15.45 8.27 11.88
N LEU A 66 -14.97 9.02 10.90
CA LEU A 66 -15.82 9.74 9.95
C LEU A 66 -16.52 8.76 9.00
N HIS A 67 -15.84 7.70 8.56
CA HIS A 67 -16.33 6.66 7.64
C HIS A 67 -17.28 5.64 8.31
N GLU A 68 -17.02 5.26 9.57
CA GLU A 68 -17.95 4.42 10.36
C GLU A 68 -19.33 5.07 10.47
N TYR A 69 -19.36 6.39 10.63
CA TYR A 69 -20.58 7.17 10.66
C TYR A 69 -21.33 7.21 9.31
N GLU A 70 -20.61 7.17 8.18
CA GLU A 70 -21.21 7.13 6.84
C GLU A 70 -21.96 5.82 6.60
N GLN A 71 -21.38 4.68 7.02
CA GLN A 71 -22.04 3.38 6.90
C GLN A 71 -23.38 3.28 7.65
N GLU A 72 -23.53 4.01 8.77
CA GLU A 72 -24.78 4.02 9.53
C GLU A 72 -25.84 4.93 8.91
N ASN A 73 -25.43 6.06 8.31
CA ASN A 73 -26.37 7.04 7.75
C ASN A 73 -26.81 6.68 6.32
N ASP A 74 -25.92 6.11 5.50
CA ASP A 74 -26.25 5.66 4.15
C ASP A 74 -27.36 4.61 4.12
N LYS A 75 -27.57 3.87 5.22
CA LYS A 75 -28.65 2.88 5.35
C LYS A 75 -30.03 3.50 5.59
N ASN A 76 -30.11 4.75 6.07
CA ASN A 76 -31.36 5.36 6.54
C ASN A 76 -31.86 6.56 5.72
N VAL A 77 -31.14 6.96 4.66
CA VAL A 77 -31.64 7.99 3.75
C VAL A 77 -32.62 7.33 2.76
N TYR A 78 -33.91 7.42 3.05
CA TYR A 78 -34.97 7.22 2.05
C TYR A 78 -35.56 8.60 1.72
N ILE A 79 -35.26 9.11 0.53
CA ILE A 79 -35.73 10.43 0.12
C ILE A 79 -37.24 10.31 -0.15
N SER A 80 -38.02 11.25 0.39
CA SER A 80 -39.49 11.25 0.34
C SER A 80 -40.04 10.79 -1.01
N SER A 81 -41.05 9.90 -0.96
CA SER A 81 -41.68 9.13 -2.05
C SER A 81 -42.13 9.85 -3.33
N LYS A 82 -41.92 11.16 -3.46
CA LYS A 82 -42.21 11.94 -4.67
C LYS A 82 -41.12 11.87 -5.74
N ASN A 83 -39.94 11.32 -5.40
CA ASN A 83 -38.80 11.28 -6.30
C ASN A 83 -38.31 9.83 -6.51
N VAL A 84 -39.17 8.99 -7.09
CA VAL A 84 -38.92 7.55 -7.35
C VAL A 84 -37.58 7.33 -8.07
N ILE A 85 -37.26 8.19 -9.04
CA ILE A 85 -36.00 8.14 -9.81
C ILE A 85 -34.77 8.33 -8.91
N VAL A 86 -34.87 9.19 -7.89
CA VAL A 86 -33.76 9.45 -6.97
C VAL A 86 -33.52 8.25 -6.06
N ASN A 87 -34.57 7.56 -5.63
CA ASN A 87 -34.44 6.34 -4.82
C ASN A 87 -33.88 5.17 -5.66
N GLU A 88 -34.30 5.01 -6.92
CA GLU A 88 -33.72 4.01 -7.82
C GLU A 88 -32.22 4.28 -8.09
N LEU A 89 -31.83 5.54 -8.26
CA LEU A 89 -30.43 5.92 -8.40
C LEU A 89 -29.64 5.66 -7.12
N LEU A 90 -30.22 5.92 -5.95
CA LEU A 90 -29.60 5.65 -4.66
C LEU A 90 -29.38 4.14 -4.45
N ASP A 91 -30.36 3.32 -4.82
CA ASP A 91 -30.25 1.86 -4.71
C ASP A 91 -29.17 1.30 -5.65
N LYS A 92 -29.09 1.80 -6.90
CA LYS A 92 -27.98 1.47 -7.81
C LYS A 92 -26.62 1.89 -7.24
N LEU A 93 -26.54 3.06 -6.63
CA LEU A 93 -25.31 3.56 -6.02
C LEU A 93 -24.89 2.69 -4.82
N ARG A 94 -25.86 2.19 -4.04
CA ARG A 94 -25.60 1.26 -2.93
C ARG A 94 -25.10 -0.08 -3.46
N GLU A 95 -25.74 -0.64 -4.48
CA GLU A 95 -25.32 -1.89 -5.13
C GLU A 95 -23.90 -1.78 -5.69
N GLU A 96 -23.57 -0.69 -6.39
CA GLU A 96 -22.23 -0.44 -6.90
C GLU A 96 -21.20 -0.30 -5.76
N ASN A 97 -21.57 0.38 -4.67
CA ASN A 97 -20.69 0.47 -3.49
C ASN A 97 -20.45 -0.89 -2.83
N GLU A 98 -21.47 -1.74 -2.70
CA GLU A 98 -21.30 -3.09 -2.17
C GLU A 98 -20.38 -3.93 -3.05
N PHE A 99 -20.59 -3.89 -4.36
CA PHE A 99 -19.71 -4.56 -5.33
C PHE A 99 -18.26 -4.08 -5.24
N LEU A 100 -18.04 -2.76 -5.13
CA LEU A 100 -16.70 -2.19 -4.96
C LEU A 100 -16.05 -2.63 -3.65
N ARG A 101 -16.81 -2.71 -2.55
CA ARG A 101 -16.33 -3.20 -1.25
C ARG A 101 -15.93 -4.68 -1.33
N GLU A 102 -16.71 -5.51 -2.01
CA GLU A 102 -16.38 -6.92 -2.23
C GLU A 102 -15.10 -7.08 -3.05
N GLN A 103 -14.97 -6.34 -4.16
CA GLN A 103 -13.73 -6.34 -4.95
C GLN A 103 -12.50 -5.92 -4.13
N LEU A 104 -12.66 -4.91 -3.26
CA LEU A 104 -11.57 -4.43 -2.42
C LEU A 104 -11.15 -5.50 -1.40
N SER A 105 -12.12 -6.16 -0.76
CA SER A 105 -11.88 -7.30 0.14
C SER A 105 -11.12 -8.43 -0.56
N LEU A 106 -11.52 -8.82 -1.77
CA LEU A 106 -10.84 -9.85 -2.56
C LEU A 106 -9.40 -9.44 -2.94
N LYS A 107 -9.19 -8.17 -3.31
CA LYS A 107 -7.85 -7.63 -3.59
C LYS A 107 -6.96 -7.64 -2.35
N GLU A 108 -7.52 -7.29 -1.19
CA GLU A 108 -6.78 -7.30 0.07
C GLU A 108 -6.39 -8.72 0.50
N GLN A 109 -7.30 -9.69 0.33
CA GLN A 109 -6.99 -11.11 0.56
C GLN A 109 -5.89 -11.61 -0.38
N ASN A 110 -5.93 -11.24 -1.66
CA ASN A 110 -4.90 -11.59 -2.62
C ASN A 110 -3.54 -10.98 -2.24
N ASN A 111 -3.50 -9.70 -1.88
CA ASN A 111 -2.29 -9.04 -1.40
C ASN A 111 -1.71 -9.74 -0.15
N SER A 112 -2.56 -10.13 0.79
CA SER A 112 -2.15 -10.90 1.97
C SER A 112 -1.52 -12.24 1.59
N ASN A 113 -2.11 -12.97 0.64
CA ASN A 113 -1.57 -14.23 0.14
C ASN A 113 -0.23 -14.05 -0.59
N MET A 114 -0.11 -13.03 -1.45
CA MET A 114 1.15 -12.70 -2.11
C MET A 114 2.25 -12.33 -1.11
N GLN A 115 1.92 -11.58 -0.05
CA GLN A 115 2.87 -11.22 0.99
C GLN A 115 3.39 -12.46 1.74
N LYS A 116 2.51 -13.42 2.05
CA LYS A 116 2.90 -14.70 2.66
C LYS A 116 3.81 -15.51 1.75
N LEU A 117 3.48 -15.59 0.46
CA LEU A 117 4.31 -16.30 -0.51
C LEU A 117 5.70 -15.66 -0.65
N LEU A 118 5.76 -14.33 -0.66
CA LEU A 118 7.02 -13.59 -0.69
C LEU A 118 7.87 -13.87 0.56
N ASP A 119 7.26 -13.86 1.74
CA ASP A 119 7.96 -14.17 3.00
C ASP A 119 8.52 -15.60 3.01
N GLN A 120 7.72 -16.58 2.56
CA GLN A 120 8.19 -17.97 2.38
C GLN A 120 9.37 -18.06 1.41
N GLN A 121 9.31 -17.35 0.28
CA GLN A 121 10.40 -17.35 -0.69
C GLN A 121 11.68 -16.71 -0.12
N GLN A 122 11.56 -15.65 0.67
CA GLN A 122 12.69 -15.01 1.35
C GLN A 122 13.33 -15.96 2.37
N GLN A 123 12.52 -16.65 3.18
CA GLN A 123 13.00 -17.63 4.15
C GLN A 123 13.76 -18.79 3.48
N LEU A 124 13.18 -19.37 2.43
CA LEU A 124 13.82 -20.46 1.68
C LEU A 124 15.14 -20.00 1.03
N THR A 125 15.17 -18.77 0.53
CA THR A 125 16.39 -18.18 -0.07
C THR A 125 17.49 -17.99 0.96
N LEU A 126 17.15 -17.50 2.16
CA LEU A 126 18.10 -17.36 3.26
C LEU A 126 18.64 -18.73 3.70
N GLN A 127 17.79 -19.73 3.82
CA GLN A 127 18.20 -21.09 4.17
C GLN A 127 19.12 -21.70 3.10
N ALA A 128 18.80 -21.53 1.82
CA ALA A 128 19.64 -22.00 0.73
C ALA A 128 21.01 -21.32 0.73
N ASN A 129 21.06 -20.00 0.93
CA ASN A 129 22.32 -19.25 1.02
C ASN A 129 23.19 -19.72 2.19
N GLN A 130 22.60 -19.98 3.37
CA GLN A 130 23.34 -20.54 4.51
C GLN A 130 23.90 -21.95 4.23
N GLN A 131 23.16 -22.78 3.50
CA GLN A 131 23.66 -24.10 3.09
C GLN A 131 24.81 -23.99 2.09
N ILE A 132 24.70 -23.07 1.13
CA ILE A 132 25.76 -22.78 0.15
C ILE A 132 27.04 -22.32 0.88
N GLU A 133 26.92 -21.41 1.84
CA GLU A 133 28.05 -20.90 2.63
C GLU A 133 28.74 -22.04 3.41
N LYS A 134 27.97 -22.88 4.12
CA LYS A 134 28.53 -24.06 4.82
C LYS A 134 29.25 -25.04 3.89
N LEU A 135 28.70 -25.29 2.71
CA LEU A 135 29.35 -26.17 1.72
C LEU A 135 30.63 -25.54 1.18
N GLN A 136 30.64 -24.22 0.95
CA GLN A 136 31.85 -23.50 0.54
C GLN A 136 32.94 -23.54 1.63
N GLU A 137 32.57 -23.38 2.90
CA GLU A 137 33.49 -23.53 4.04
C GLU A 137 34.07 -24.95 4.11
N GLN A 138 33.22 -25.98 3.99
CA GLN A 138 33.67 -27.38 4.00
C GLN A 138 34.63 -27.68 2.85
N LEU A 139 34.36 -27.18 1.65
CA LEU A 139 35.25 -27.33 0.51
C LEU A 139 36.60 -26.64 0.77
N GLN A 140 36.59 -25.40 1.30
CA GLN A 140 37.83 -24.70 1.65
C GLN A 140 38.67 -25.48 2.68
N LEU A 141 38.04 -26.03 3.72
CA LEU A 141 38.72 -26.86 4.71
C LEU A 141 39.32 -28.12 4.08
N ALA A 142 38.58 -28.83 3.23
CA ALA A 142 39.07 -30.03 2.54
C ALA A 142 40.29 -29.72 1.65
N TYR A 143 40.27 -28.62 0.88
CA TYR A 143 41.43 -28.18 0.09
C TYR A 143 42.63 -27.76 0.94
N THR A 144 42.40 -27.32 2.18
CA THR A 144 43.49 -26.92 3.10
C THR A 144 44.10 -28.13 3.81
N GLU A 145 43.31 -29.17 4.11
CA GLU A 145 43.80 -30.43 4.71
C GLU A 145 44.50 -31.35 3.69
N GLU A 146 44.17 -31.26 2.39
CA GLU A 146 44.81 -32.01 1.30
C GLU A 146 46.11 -31.38 0.75
N THR A 147 46.75 -30.47 1.50
CA THR A 147 48.15 -30.10 1.20
C THR A 147 49.12 -30.90 2.05
N PRO A 148 49.56 -32.10 1.60
CA PRO A 148 50.84 -32.62 2.04
C PRO A 148 51.94 -31.80 1.37
N GLU A 149 52.93 -31.41 2.17
CA GLU A 149 54.31 -31.28 1.71
C GLU A 149 54.64 -32.53 0.88
N ASP A 150 54.66 -32.40 -0.45
CA ASP A 150 55.69 -32.99 -1.32
C ASP A 150 55.26 -32.92 -2.81
N GLU A 151 56.15 -32.30 -3.57
CA GLU A 151 56.47 -32.57 -4.98
C GLU A 151 55.32 -32.94 -5.93
N SER A 152 54.87 -31.98 -6.75
CA SER A 152 54.70 -32.18 -8.21
C SER A 152 54.28 -30.90 -8.94
N THR A 153 55.30 -30.13 -9.32
CA THR A 153 55.26 -29.15 -10.41
C THR A 153 55.02 -29.85 -11.76
N THR A 154 53.80 -30.32 -12.07
CA THR A 154 53.52 -30.79 -13.45
C THR A 154 52.07 -30.74 -13.94
N ILE A 155 51.06 -30.40 -13.12
CA ILE A 155 49.64 -30.56 -13.54
C ILE A 155 48.91 -29.22 -13.80
N LEU A 156 49.54 -28.07 -13.59
CA LEU A 156 48.83 -26.78 -13.57
C LEU A 156 48.68 -26.04 -14.92
N SER A 157 48.91 -26.70 -16.07
CA SER A 157 48.97 -25.99 -17.37
C SER A 157 48.04 -26.49 -18.48
N GLU A 158 47.30 -27.60 -18.31
CA GLU A 158 46.42 -28.11 -19.38
C GLU A 158 44.90 -27.88 -19.15
N GLU A 159 44.45 -27.55 -17.95
CA GLU A 159 43.00 -27.40 -17.68
C GLU A 159 42.46 -25.96 -17.81
N THR A 160 43.32 -24.95 -18.02
CA THR A 160 42.87 -23.55 -18.13
C THR A 160 42.38 -23.15 -19.52
N GLU A 161 42.65 -23.93 -20.57
CA GLU A 161 42.22 -23.57 -21.95
C GLU A 161 40.82 -24.09 -22.34
N SER A 162 40.29 -25.08 -21.62
CA SER A 162 39.00 -25.72 -21.95
C SER A 162 37.81 -25.02 -21.29
N ILE A 163 37.98 -24.42 -20.11
CA ILE A 163 36.89 -23.74 -19.38
C ILE A 163 36.51 -22.38 -20.01
N GLU A 164 37.45 -21.70 -20.68
CA GLU A 164 37.20 -20.36 -21.24
C GLU A 164 36.32 -20.36 -22.51
N LYS A 165 36.15 -21.51 -23.18
CA LYS A 165 35.29 -21.62 -24.38
C LYS A 165 33.82 -21.85 -24.06
N HIS A 166 33.47 -22.28 -22.84
CA HIS A 166 32.08 -22.61 -22.49
C HIS A 166 31.29 -21.45 -21.85
N THR A 167 31.92 -20.34 -21.47
CA THR A 167 31.25 -19.20 -20.82
C THR A 167 30.72 -18.13 -21.78
N LYS A 168 30.91 -18.29 -23.10
CA LYS A 168 30.41 -17.33 -24.12
C LYS A 168 29.02 -17.68 -24.70
N LYS A 169 28.19 -18.46 -24.00
CA LYS A 169 26.78 -18.66 -24.40
C LYS A 169 25.88 -17.56 -23.83
N LYS A 170 25.68 -16.53 -24.66
CA LYS A 170 24.58 -15.53 -24.71
C LYS A 170 23.75 -15.37 -23.42
N LYS A 171 23.99 -14.25 -22.72
CA LYS A 171 23.07 -13.64 -21.75
C LYS A 171 21.77 -13.23 -22.46
N GLN A 172 20.87 -14.18 -22.67
CA GLN A 172 19.49 -13.90 -23.09
C GLN A 172 18.79 -13.20 -21.92
N LYS A 173 18.39 -11.94 -22.13
CA LYS A 173 17.66 -11.17 -21.12
C LYS A 173 16.21 -11.65 -21.11
N TRP A 174 15.78 -12.19 -19.98
CA TRP A 174 14.44 -12.71 -19.66
C TRP A 174 13.24 -11.89 -20.19
N TRP A 175 13.37 -10.57 -20.33
CA TRP A 175 12.32 -9.70 -20.87
C TRP A 175 11.98 -9.88 -22.36
N GLN A 176 12.76 -10.65 -23.13
CA GLN A 176 12.48 -10.85 -24.57
C GLN A 176 11.46 -11.94 -24.89
N LEU A 177 10.99 -12.70 -23.89
CA LEU A 177 10.04 -13.80 -24.09
C LEU A 177 8.57 -13.38 -24.01
N TRP A 178 8.27 -12.10 -23.76
CA TRP A 178 6.91 -11.59 -23.49
C TRP A 178 6.43 -10.58 -24.54
N LYS A 179 6.63 -10.88 -25.82
CA LYS A 179 6.11 -10.07 -26.93
C LYS A 179 4.99 -10.78 -27.67
#